data_AF-A0A2V9AHJ4-F1
#
_entry.id   AF-A0A2V9AHJ4-F1
#
_cell.length_a   1.000
_cell.length_b   1.000
_cell.length_c   1.000
_cell.angle_alpha   90.00
_cell.angle_beta   90.00
_cell.angle_gamma   90.00
#
_symmetry.space_group_name_H-M   'P 1'
#
loop_
_entity.id
_entity.type
_entity.pdbx_description
1 polymer ?
#
loop_
_entity_poly.entity_id
_entity_poly.type
_entity_poly.pdbx_seq_one_letter_code
_entity_poly.pdbx_strand_id
1 'polypeptide(L)'
;MDGREYVDLCLGDTGAMTGHSPDVVTEAVARRVCEGITLMLPTEDALRVGEDLKRRFGLPYWQFTLTATDANRFSIRIAREIMQRSLISNWSASFTSML
;
A
#
# COMPACT_ATOMS: atom_id res chain seq x y z
N MET A 1 -11.48 28.72 -8.21
CA MET A 1 -10.02 28.49 -8.17
C MET A 1 -9.36 29.84 -8.38
N ASP A 2 -8.40 30.20 -7.52
CA ASP A 2 -7.91 31.59 -7.39
C ASP A 2 -6.59 31.84 -8.14
N GLY A 3 -6.13 30.88 -8.94
CA GLY A 3 -4.91 30.99 -9.74
C GLY A 3 -3.60 31.02 -8.94
N ARG A 4 -3.64 30.67 -7.64
CA ARG A 4 -2.46 30.63 -6.78
C ARG A 4 -1.72 29.31 -6.91
N GLU A 5 -0.40 29.39 -7.01
CA GLU A 5 0.51 28.24 -7.03
C GLU A 5 1.15 28.05 -5.65
N TYR A 6 1.40 26.79 -5.30
CA TYR A 6 1.94 26.41 -4.01
C TYR A 6 3.01 25.33 -4.17
N VAL A 7 4.02 25.38 -3.32
CA VAL A 7 4.90 24.23 -3.07
C VAL A 7 4.18 23.36 -2.05
N ASP A 8 3.77 22.16 -2.47
CA ASP A 8 3.09 21.21 -1.58
C ASP A 8 4.10 20.46 -0.70
N LEU A 9 4.14 20.81 0.59
CA LEU A 9 4.93 20.10 1.61
C LEU A 9 4.11 19.01 2.33
N CYS A 10 2.79 18.97 2.11
CA CYS A 10 1.90 17.95 2.68
C CYS A 10 1.98 16.64 1.90
N LEU A 11 2.20 16.72 0.57
CA LEU A 11 2.39 15.58 -0.33
C LEU A 11 1.29 14.51 -0.15
N GLY A 12 0.04 14.96 -0.02
CA GLY A 12 -1.12 14.09 0.19
C GLY A 12 -1.00 13.17 1.41
N ASP A 13 -0.53 13.70 2.55
CA ASP A 13 -0.27 12.95 3.78
C ASP A 13 0.61 11.73 3.51
N THR A 14 1.75 11.95 2.85
CA THR A 14 2.71 10.89 2.45
C THR A 14 2.27 10.08 1.22
N GLY A 15 1.01 10.15 0.77
CA GLY A 15 0.53 9.41 -0.42
C GLY A 15 1.22 9.80 -1.72
N ALA A 16 1.68 11.05 -1.85
CA ALA A 16 2.41 11.57 -2.99
C ALA A 16 3.89 11.88 -2.63
N MET A 17 4.50 11.06 -1.77
CA MET A 17 5.90 11.21 -1.33
C MET A 17 6.91 11.46 -2.47
N THR A 18 6.67 10.87 -3.64
CA THR A 18 7.54 10.99 -4.82
C THR A 18 7.13 12.12 -5.78
N GLY A 19 6.19 12.96 -5.38
CA GLY A 19 5.54 13.98 -6.23
C GLY A 19 4.16 13.55 -6.72
N HIS A 20 3.36 14.51 -7.20
CA HIS A 20 1.96 14.28 -7.56
C HIS A 20 1.76 13.42 -8.82
N SER A 21 2.64 13.54 -9.81
CA SER A 21 2.53 12.81 -11.09
C SER A 21 3.90 12.50 -11.71
N PRO A 22 4.72 11.63 -11.10
CA PRO A 22 6.01 11.24 -11.70
C PRO A 22 5.80 10.49 -13.02
N ASP A 23 6.54 10.86 -14.08
CA ASP A 23 6.36 10.32 -15.44
C ASP A 23 6.40 8.79 -15.48
N VAL A 24 7.34 8.17 -14.76
CA VAL A 24 7.47 6.71 -14.69
C VAL A 24 6.22 6.01 -14.13
N VAL A 25 5.48 6.69 -13.24
CA VAL A 25 4.23 6.16 -12.65
C VAL A 25 3.07 6.39 -13.61
N THR A 26 2.95 7.59 -14.17
CA THR A 26 1.84 7.93 -15.07
C THR A 26 1.87 7.07 -16.34
N GLU A 27 3.04 6.83 -16.92
CA GLU A 27 3.23 5.93 -18.08
C GLU A 27 2.85 4.49 -17.75
N ALA A 28 3.31 3.96 -16.61
CA ALA A 28 3.01 2.60 -16.19
C ALA A 28 1.52 2.39 -15.93
N VAL A 29 0.87 3.36 -15.27
CA VAL A 29 -0.58 3.35 -15.04
C VAL A 29 -1.34 3.42 -16.36
N ALA A 30 -0.97 4.32 -17.27
CA ALA A 30 -1.62 4.46 -18.58
C ALA A 30 -1.57 3.14 -19.37
N ARG A 31 -0.39 2.50 -19.45
CA ARG A 31 -0.23 1.19 -20.10
C ARG A 31 -1.12 0.14 -19.46
N ARG A 32 -1.10 0.02 -18.13
CA ARG A 32 -1.90 -0.99 -17.40
C ARG A 32 -3.41 -0.78 -17.60
N VAL A 33 -3.87 0.46 -17.64
CA VAL A 33 -5.28 0.78 -17.89
C VAL A 33 -5.74 0.25 -19.26
N CYS A 34 -4.90 0.36 -20.29
CA CYS A 34 -5.18 -0.17 -21.62
C CYS A 34 -5.20 -1.71 -21.67
N GLU A 35 -4.45 -2.39 -20.80
CA GLU A 35 -4.33 -3.86 -20.75
C GLU A 35 -5.36 -4.53 -19.82
N GLY A 36 -6.07 -3.75 -19.01
CA GLY A 36 -7.07 -4.20 -18.04
C GLY A 36 -6.66 -3.93 -16.59
N ILE A 37 -7.57 -3.28 -15.84
CA ILE A 37 -7.29 -2.78 -14.47
C ILE A 37 -7.61 -3.78 -13.35
N THR A 38 -8.47 -4.76 -13.60
CA THR A 38 -8.79 -5.81 -12.63
C THR A 38 -9.23 -7.08 -13.37
N LEU A 39 -8.42 -8.14 -13.21
CA LEU A 39 -8.62 -9.41 -13.91
C LEU A 39 -8.97 -10.56 -12.96
N MET A 40 -8.91 -10.32 -11.65
CA MET A 40 -8.99 -11.38 -10.61
C MET A 40 -7.98 -12.53 -10.83
N LEU A 41 -6.89 -12.24 -11.54
CA LEU A 41 -5.83 -13.19 -11.93
C LEU A 41 -4.46 -12.59 -11.61
N PRO A 42 -3.46 -13.44 -11.29
CA PRO A 42 -2.10 -12.97 -11.07
C PRO A 42 -1.49 -12.40 -12.37
N THR A 43 -0.58 -11.44 -12.21
CA THR A 43 0.16 -10.81 -13.32
C THR A 43 1.66 -10.91 -13.06
N GLU A 44 2.48 -10.79 -14.11
CA GLU A 44 3.94 -10.78 -13.99
C GLU A 44 4.43 -9.60 -13.12
N ASP A 45 3.75 -8.46 -13.17
CA ASP A 45 4.02 -7.31 -12.30
C ASP A 45 3.90 -7.68 -10.82
N ALA A 46 2.90 -8.49 -10.44
CA ALA A 46 2.74 -8.91 -9.05
C ALA A 46 3.90 -9.78 -8.56
N LEU A 47 4.45 -10.65 -9.43
CA LEU A 47 5.63 -11.47 -9.12
C LEU A 47 6.87 -10.59 -8.94
N ARG A 48 7.10 -9.67 -9.88
CA ARG A 48 8.24 -8.75 -9.84
C ARG A 48 8.21 -7.88 -8.59
N VAL A 49 7.05 -7.30 -8.26
CA VAL A 49 6.89 -6.48 -7.05
C VAL A 49 7.10 -7.33 -5.79
N GLY A 50 6.60 -8.57 -5.75
CA GLY A 50 6.81 -9.49 -4.63
C GLY A 50 8.30 -9.76 -4.34
N GLU A 51 9.10 -10.04 -5.37
CA GLU A 51 10.55 -10.24 -5.22
C GLU A 51 11.28 -8.96 -4.80
N ASP A 52 10.84 -7.81 -5.32
CA ASP A 52 11.37 -6.51 -4.92
C ASP A 52 11.10 -6.19 -3.44
N LEU A 53 9.89 -6.49 -2.94
CA LEU A 53 9.53 -6.30 -1.54
C LEU A 53 10.34 -7.24 -0.64
N LYS A 54 10.48 -8.51 -1.02
CA LYS A 54 11.32 -9.48 -0.32
C LYS A 54 12.77 -9.00 -0.22
N ARG A 55 13.35 -8.52 -1.32
CA ARG A 55 14.71 -8.00 -1.34
C ARG A 55 14.88 -6.73 -0.47
N ARG A 56 13.93 -5.81 -0.55
CA ARG A 56 14.01 -4.50 0.14
C ARG A 56 13.78 -4.59 1.65
N PHE A 57 12.87 -5.44 2.09
CA PHE A 57 12.41 -5.50 3.48
C PHE A 57 12.77 -6.80 4.21
N GLY A 58 13.31 -7.80 3.51
CA GLY A 58 13.83 -9.04 4.11
C GLY A 58 12.77 -10.05 4.56
N LEU A 59 11.48 -9.82 4.31
CA LEU A 59 10.41 -10.77 4.63
C LEU A 59 10.06 -11.65 3.42
N PRO A 60 9.86 -12.97 3.61
CA PRO A 60 9.74 -13.91 2.51
C PRO A 60 8.37 -13.91 1.80
N TYR A 61 7.31 -13.46 2.46
CA TYR A 61 5.94 -13.55 1.95
C TYR A 61 5.23 -12.19 2.03
N TRP A 62 4.47 -11.86 0.98
CA TRP A 62 3.77 -10.58 0.83
C TRP A 62 2.35 -10.78 0.32
N GLN A 63 1.44 -9.92 0.78
CA GLN A 63 0.06 -9.82 0.32
C GLN A 63 -0.25 -8.35 0.04
N PHE A 64 -0.97 -8.09 -1.05
CA PHE A 64 -1.43 -6.74 -1.37
C PHE A 64 -2.83 -6.48 -0.81
N THR A 65 -3.05 -5.25 -0.34
CA THR A 65 -4.34 -4.71 0.09
C THR A 65 -4.54 -3.33 -0.53
N LEU A 66 -5.77 -2.82 -0.54
CA LEU A 66 -6.07 -1.50 -1.12
C LEU A 66 -5.67 -0.35 -0.19
N THR A 67 -5.61 -0.60 1.11
CA THR A 67 -5.29 0.42 2.12
C THR A 67 -4.39 -0.16 3.22
N ALA A 68 -3.68 0.72 3.93
CA ALA A 68 -2.96 0.36 5.15
C ALA A 68 -3.92 -0.13 6.25
N THR A 69 -5.16 0.39 6.30
CA THR A 69 -6.23 -0.09 7.18
C THR A 69 -6.52 -1.57 6.98
N ASP A 70 -6.70 -1.99 5.74
CA ASP A 70 -6.97 -3.39 5.43
C ASP A 70 -5.75 -4.27 5.70
N ALA A 71 -4.53 -3.78 5.44
CA ALA A 71 -3.30 -4.48 5.79
C ALA A 71 -3.21 -4.76 7.29
N ASN A 72 -3.49 -3.75 8.13
CA ASN A 72 -3.47 -3.87 9.59
C ASN A 72 -4.54 -4.85 10.07
N ARG A 73 -5.79 -4.68 9.63
CA ARG A 73 -6.90 -5.58 9.98
C ARG A 73 -6.63 -7.02 9.56
N PHE A 74 -6.08 -7.23 8.36
CA PHE A 74 -5.78 -8.56 7.88
C PHE A 74 -4.67 -9.23 8.66
N SER A 75 -3.61 -8.49 8.98
CA SER A 75 -2.48 -8.98 9.79
C SER A 75 -2.94 -9.38 11.19
N ILE A 76 -3.79 -8.57 11.83
CA ILE A 76 -4.39 -8.90 13.13
C ILE A 76 -5.26 -10.16 13.03
N ARG A 77 -6.10 -10.27 11.99
CA ARG A 77 -6.94 -11.45 11.76
C ARG A 77 -6.10 -12.73 11.66
N ILE A 78 -5.02 -12.69 10.86
CA ILE A 78 -4.11 -13.83 10.72
C ILE A 78 -3.44 -14.15 12.07
N ALA A 79 -2.95 -13.14 12.80
CA ALA A 79 -2.31 -13.35 14.09
C ALA A 79 -3.26 -14.00 15.12
N ARG A 80 -4.53 -13.58 15.15
CA ARG A 80 -5.56 -14.19 16.00
C ARG A 80 -5.82 -15.64 15.63
N GLU A 81 -5.91 -15.94 14.34
CA GLU A 81 -6.15 -17.30 13.84
C GLU A 81 -4.98 -18.24 14.17
N ILE A 82 -3.75 -17.78 14.01
CA ILE A 82 -2.56 -18.60 14.30
C ILE A 82 -2.37 -18.80 15.81
N MET A 83 -2.53 -17.72 16.60
CA MET A 83 -2.17 -17.73 18.03
C MET A 83 -3.35 -18.10 18.94
N GLN A 84 -4.58 -18.12 18.43
CA GLN A 84 -5.81 -18.39 19.20
C GLN A 84 -5.98 -17.45 20.42
N ARG A 85 -5.59 -16.18 20.27
CA ARG A 85 -5.72 -15.13 21.29
C ARG A 85 -6.57 -13.98 20.77
N SER A 86 -7.46 -13.45 21.60
CA SER A 86 -8.39 -12.38 21.21
C SER A 86 -7.81 -10.97 21.36
N LEU A 87 -6.95 -10.77 22.37
CA LEU A 87 -6.40 -9.47 22.73
C LEU A 87 -5.20 -9.08 21.87
N ILE A 88 -5.13 -7.79 21.53
CA ILE A 88 -3.99 -7.16 20.87
C ILE A 88 -3.47 -6.05 21.81
N SER A 89 -2.17 -6.01 22.03
CA SER A 89 -1.52 -4.90 22.73
C SER A 89 -1.22 -3.78 21.73
N ASN A 90 -1.45 -2.54 22.14
CA ASN A 90 -1.11 -1.36 21.36
C ASN A 90 -0.56 -0.26 22.28
N TRP A 91 0.15 0.71 21.69
CA TRP A 91 0.74 1.85 22.36
C TRP A 91 -0.19 3.06 22.33
N SER A 92 -0.22 3.82 23.42
CA SER A 92 -0.94 5.10 23.46
C SER A 92 -0.43 6.05 22.38
N ALA A 93 -1.33 6.80 21.74
CA ALA A 93 -1.07 7.72 20.64
C ALA A 93 -0.50 7.10 19.34
N SER A 94 -0.48 5.76 19.22
CA SER A 94 -0.21 5.13 17.93
C SER A 94 -1.37 5.32 16.96
N PHE A 95 -1.05 5.44 15.66
CA PHE A 95 -2.04 5.46 14.60
C PHE A 95 -1.93 4.18 13.76
N THR A 96 -2.82 3.24 14.05
CA THR A 96 -3.06 2.05 13.23
C THR A 96 -4.56 2.10 12.95
N SER A 97 -4.92 2.68 11.81
CA SER A 97 -6.31 2.90 11.38
C SER A 97 -7.25 1.76 11.79
N MET A 98 -8.18 2.05 12.71
CA MET A 98 -9.19 1.15 13.29
C MET A 98 -8.68 -0.27 13.65
N LEU A 99 -7.90 -0.34 14.73
CA LEU A 99 -8.01 -1.43 15.70
C LEU A 99 -9.38 -1.42 16.39
#